data_AF-A0A8D2D8I4-F1
#
_entry.id   AF-A0A8D2D8I4-F1
#
_cell.length_a   1.000
_cell.length_b   1.000
_cell.length_c   1.000
_cell.angle_alpha   90.00
_cell.angle_beta   90.00
_cell.angle_gamma   90.00
#
_symmetry.space_group_name_H-M   'P 1'
#
loop_
_entity.id
_entity.type
_entity.pdbx_description
1 polymer ?
#
loop_
_entity_poly.entity_id
_entity_poly.type
_entity_poly.pdbx_seq_one_letter_code
_entity_poly.pdbx_strand_id
1 'polypeptide(L)' 'MAAPAGGGGSAVSVLAPNGRRHTVKVTPSTVLLQVLEDTCRRQDFNPSEYDLK' A
#
# COMPACT_ATOMS: atom_id res chain seq x y z
N MET A 1 -3.41 -20.16 25.34
CA MET A 1 -3.78 -19.01 24.50
C MET A 1 -2.50 -18.43 23.91
N ALA A 2 -2.17 -18.73 22.66
CA ALA A 2 -1.06 -18.10 21.93
C ALA A 2 -1.44 -18.09 20.45
N ALA A 3 -1.36 -16.90 19.86
CA ALA A 3 -2.02 -16.49 18.61
C ALA A 3 -1.67 -17.37 17.39
N PRO A 4 -2.57 -17.47 16.40
CA PRO A 4 -2.18 -18.00 15.10
C PRO A 4 -1.10 -17.07 14.53
N ALA A 5 0.07 -17.62 14.22
CA ALA A 5 1.06 -16.97 13.38
C ALA A 5 0.46 -16.87 11.97
N GLY A 6 -0.43 -15.89 11.79
CA GLY A 6 -1.00 -15.53 10.50
C GLY A 6 0.15 -15.21 9.56
N GLY A 7 0.14 -15.85 8.39
CA GLY A 7 1.20 -15.79 7.39
C GLY A 7 1.78 -14.39 7.26
N GLY A 8 3.11 -14.32 7.22
CA GLY A 8 3.86 -13.08 6.98
C GLY A 8 3.46 -12.48 5.64
N GLY A 9 2.36 -11.74 5.62
CA GLY A 9 1.92 -10.97 4.48
C GLY A 9 3.00 -9.95 4.21
N SER A 10 3.59 -10.02 3.01
CA SER A 10 4.53 -9.01 2.57
C SER A 10 3.87 -7.65 2.68
N ALA A 11 4.57 -6.64 3.18
CA ALA A 11 4.02 -5.32 3.36
C ALA A 11 4.96 -4.29 2.76
N VAL A 12 4.40 -3.38 1.97
CA VAL A 12 5.14 -2.31 1.30
C VAL A 12 4.83 -1.01 2.02
N SER A 13 5.88 -0.31 2.46
CA SER A 13 5.74 1.04 3.02
C SER A 13 5.86 2.07 1.91
N VAL A 14 4.76 2.75 1.59
CA VAL A 14 4.72 3.84 0.61
C VAL A 14 4.92 5.16 1.33
N LEU A 15 5.89 5.95 0.90
CA LEU A 15 6.04 7.34 1.35
C LEU A 15 5.19 8.22 0.44
N ALA A 16 4.17 8.86 1.01
CA ALA A 16 3.35 9.80 0.28
C ALA A 16 4.00 11.21 0.27
N PRO A 17 3.68 12.06 -0.73
CA PRO A 17 4.24 13.41 -0.87
C PRO A 17 3.88 14.37 0.27
N ASN A 18 2.86 14.05 1.07
CA ASN A 18 2.54 14.76 2.30
C ASN A 18 3.53 14.45 3.46
N GLY A 19 4.57 13.66 3.21
CA GLY A 19 5.55 13.23 4.20
C GLY A 19 5.09 12.10 5.11
N ARG A 20 3.90 11.52 4.86
CA ARG A 20 3.35 10.41 5.67
C ARG A 20 3.69 9.07 5.03
N ARG A 21 3.98 8.07 5.86
CA ARG A 21 4.27 6.69 5.43
C ARG A 21 3.04 5.82 5.62
N HIS A 22 2.70 5.03 4.60
CA HIS A 22 1.56 4.12 4.59
C HIS A 22 2.04 2.70 4.39
N THR A 23 1.72 1.82 5.35
CA THR A 23 2.04 0.40 5.23
C THR A 23 0.85 -0.32 4.58
N VAL A 24 1.05 -0.79 3.36
CA VAL A 24 0.05 -1.56 2.62
C VAL A 24 0.44 -3.03 2.68
N LYS A 25 -0.50 -3.87 3.12
CA LYS A 25 -0.32 -5.33 3.07
C LYS A 25 -0.51 -5.79 1.64
N VAL A 26 0.44 -6.56 1.13
CA VAL A 26 0.47 -7.06 -0.24
C VAL A 26 0.55 -8.58 -0.23
N THR A 27 -0.03 -9.17 -1.26
CA THR A 27 0.18 -10.58 -1.59
C THR A 27 1.20 -10.68 -2.72
N PRO A 28 1.81 -11.86 -2.96
CA PRO A 28 2.68 -12.06 -4.13
C PRO A 28 1.99 -11.77 -5.49
N SER A 29 0.65 -11.78 -5.52
CA SER A 29 -0.16 -11.43 -6.69
C SER A 29 -0.51 -9.95 -6.79
N THR A 30 -0.18 -9.13 -5.79
CA THR A 30 -0.47 -7.69 -5.79
C THR A 30 0.57 -6.94 -6.61
N VAL A 31 0.12 -6.20 -7.62
CA VAL A 31 0.99 -5.36 -8.46
C VAL A 31 1.29 -4.03 -7.77
N LEU A 32 2.48 -3.46 -8.01
CA LEU A 32 2.90 -2.20 -7.40
C LEU A 32 1.94 -1.04 -7.70
N LEU A 33 1.38 -0.99 -8.91
CA LEU A 33 0.37 0.01 -9.29
C LEU A 33 -0.86 -0.06 -8.38
N GLN A 34 -1.37 -1.27 -8.11
CA GLN A 34 -2.51 -1.46 -7.21
C GLN A 34 -2.17 -1.00 -5.79
N VAL A 35 -0.94 -1.23 -5.31
CA VAL A 35 -0.49 -0.71 -4.00
C VAL A 35 -0.52 0.82 -3.97
N LEU A 36 -0.05 1.46 -5.03
CA LEU A 36 -0.02 2.92 -5.14
C LEU A 36 -1.43 3.49 -5.30
N GLU A 37 -2.30 2.89 -6.12
CA GLU A 37 -3.70 3.26 -6.26
C GLU A 37 -4.47 3.13 -4.94
N ASP A 38 -4.29 2.02 -4.20
CA ASP A 38 -4.94 1.81 -2.91
C ASP A 38 -4.45 2.86 -1.90
N THR A 39 -3.16 3.19 -1.93
CA THR A 39 -2.59 4.28 -1.12
C THR A 39 -3.18 5.63 -1.50
N CYS A 40 -3.32 5.91 -2.80
CA CYS A 40 -3.88 7.15 -3.29
C CYS A 40 -5.34 7.30 -2.86
N ARG A 41 -6.18 6.28 -3.09
CA ARG A 41 -7.59 6.27 -2.68
C ARG A 41 -7.76 6.40 -1.16
N ARG A 42 -6.90 5.76 -0.36
CA ARG A 42 -6.96 5.83 1.12
C ARG A 42 -6.61 7.19 1.70
N GLN A 43 -5.89 8.01 0.94
CA GLN A 43 -5.37 9.30 1.36
C GLN A 43 -5.98 10.45 0.57
N ASP A 44 -7.03 10.17 -0.22
CA ASP A 44 -7.68 11.13 -1.11
C ASP A 44 -6.70 11.83 -2.08
N PHE A 45 -5.64 11.11 -2.46
CA PHE A 45 -4.70 11.57 -3.49
C PHE A 45 -5.23 11.23 -4.87
N ASN A 46 -5.02 12.15 -5.81
CA ASN A 46 -5.39 11.93 -7.19
C ASN A 46 -4.27 11.14 -7.91
N PRO A 47 -4.48 9.87 -8.32
CA PRO A 47 -3.44 9.07 -8.97
C PRO A 47 -2.98 9.70 -10.31
N SER A 48 -3.85 10.47 -10.96
CA SER A 48 -3.53 11.23 -12.18
C SER A 48 -2.48 12.32 -11.97
N GLU A 49 -2.31 12.82 -10.74
CA GLU A 49 -1.26 13.81 -10.43
C GLU A 49 0.12 13.16 -10.23
N TYR A 50 0.16 11.83 -10.10
CA TYR A 50 1.37 11.06 -9.85
C TYR A 50 1.78 10.18 -11.05
N ASP A 51 1.16 10.37 -12.21
CA ASP A 51 1.37 9.59 -13.44
C ASP A 51 1.30 8.07 -13.21
N LEU A 52 0.45 7.65 -12.25
CA LEU A 52 0.23 6.24 -11.94
C LEU A 52 -0.68 5.64 -13.02
N LYS A 53 -0.07 5.17 -14.12
CA LYS A 53 -0.70 4.53 -15.30
C LYS A 53 -0.55 3.01 -15.28
#